data_AF-A0A2M8EJ56-F1
#
_entry.id   AF-A0A2M8EJ56-F1
#
_cell.length_a   1.000
_cell.length_b   1.000
_cell.length_c   1.000
_cell.angle_alpha   90.00
_cell.angle_beta   90.00
_cell.angle_gamma   90.00
#
_symmetry.space_group_name_H-M   'P 1'
#
loop_
_entity.id
_entity.type
_entity.pdbx_description
1 polymer ?
#
loop_
_entity_poly.entity_id
_entity_poly.type
_entity_poly.pdbx_seq_one_letter_code
_entity_poly.pdbx_strand_id
1 'polypeptide(L)'
;MVKKALFIIGLLIFAGLLAYGLIYFENKTRAPEERVLVINYQKSGGFAGVDERWLIYDNGLIEGRDLTTGDRGRAWTGNIGAQAVADLLKLIEKEGFFSFEERYFPQNLCCDRFTYRIVVFGEGKGTAVTVMDGADAPEGLWRIIGEINTIISNIGRP
;
A
#
# COMPACT_ATOMS: atom_id res chain seq x y z
N MET A 1 -31.73 -14.18 -75.53
CA MET A 1 -31.28 -14.68 -74.20
C MET A 1 -30.12 -13.79 -73.77
N VAL A 2 -30.35 -12.83 -72.86
CA VAL A 2 -29.97 -12.87 -71.41
C VAL A 2 -28.44 -12.73 -71.26
N LYS A 3 -27.79 -11.71 -70.69
CA LYS A 3 -28.06 -10.78 -69.56
C LYS A 3 -27.11 -9.56 -69.66
N LYS A 4 -27.62 -8.32 -69.56
CA LYS A 4 -27.54 -7.35 -68.41
C LYS A 4 -26.13 -6.77 -68.17
N ALA A 5 -25.84 -5.51 -68.54
CA ALA A 5 -26.19 -4.21 -67.88
C ALA A 5 -25.41 -4.04 -66.55
N LEU A 6 -24.80 -2.91 -66.16
CA LEU A 6 -25.06 -1.46 -66.30
C LEU A 6 -23.77 -0.74 -65.77
N PHE A 7 -23.16 0.28 -66.40
CA PHE A 7 -23.46 1.74 -66.28
C PHE A 7 -23.51 2.23 -64.80
N ILE A 8 -22.90 3.33 -64.32
CA ILE A 8 -22.26 4.50 -64.94
C ILE A 8 -21.44 5.30 -63.89
N ILE A 9 -20.52 6.09 -64.45
CA ILE A 9 -19.66 7.17 -63.92
C ILE A 9 -20.41 8.27 -63.12
N GLY A 10 -19.76 8.94 -62.18
CA GLY A 10 -20.26 10.25 -61.71
C GLY A 10 -19.43 10.95 -60.62
N LEU A 11 -18.50 11.80 -61.07
CA LEU A 11 -17.69 12.79 -60.33
C LEU A 11 -18.57 13.90 -59.66
N LEU A 12 -18.10 14.56 -58.58
CA LEU A 12 -18.15 16.04 -58.33
C LEU A 12 -17.92 16.47 -56.84
N ILE A 13 -16.85 17.27 -56.61
CA ILE A 13 -16.70 18.55 -55.84
C ILE A 13 -17.28 18.71 -54.40
N PHE A 14 -16.45 19.12 -53.42
CA PHE A 14 -16.46 20.41 -52.69
C PHE A 14 -15.65 20.40 -51.37
N ALA A 15 -14.90 21.47 -51.17
CA ALA A 15 -14.12 21.80 -49.98
C ALA A 15 -14.98 22.39 -48.85
N GLY A 16 -14.56 22.22 -47.59
CA GLY A 16 -14.95 23.09 -46.48
C GLY A 16 -15.53 22.37 -45.26
N LEU A 17 -14.96 22.68 -44.10
CA LEU A 17 -15.43 22.34 -42.74
C LEU A 17 -15.45 20.86 -42.37
N LEU A 18 -14.42 20.45 -41.62
CA LEU A 18 -14.60 19.78 -40.31
C LEU A 18 -13.26 19.80 -39.55
N ALA A 19 -12.74 21.02 -39.36
CA ALA A 19 -11.83 21.32 -38.27
C ALA A 19 -12.61 21.40 -36.95
N TYR A 20 -13.29 20.32 -36.56
CA TYR A 20 -14.05 20.17 -35.31
C TYR A 20 -14.34 18.68 -35.14
N GLY A 21 -13.43 17.91 -34.52
CA GLY A 21 -13.74 16.49 -34.24
C GLY A 21 -12.58 15.55 -34.00
N LEU A 22 -11.34 16.03 -33.88
CA LEU A 22 -10.18 15.18 -33.59
C LEU A 22 -9.41 15.65 -32.35
N ILE A 23 -10.17 16.02 -31.32
CA ILE A 23 -9.69 16.06 -29.94
C ILE A 23 -10.80 15.49 -29.05
N TYR A 24 -11.20 14.24 -29.30
CA TYR A 24 -11.69 13.42 -28.20
C TYR A 24 -10.46 13.06 -27.38
N PHE A 25 -10.01 13.98 -26.52
CA PHE A 25 -9.38 13.58 -25.27
C PHE A 25 -10.49 12.83 -24.54
N GLU A 26 -10.54 11.52 -24.77
CA GLU A 26 -11.22 10.61 -23.88
C GLU A 26 -10.45 10.72 -22.58
N ASN A 27 -10.85 11.70 -21.76
CA ASN A 27 -10.46 11.83 -20.39
C ASN A 27 -11.18 10.69 -19.67
N LYS A 28 -10.75 9.46 -19.99
CA LYS A 28 -11.12 8.24 -19.32
C LYS A 28 -10.63 8.47 -17.91
N THR A 29 -11.56 8.85 -17.04
CA THR A 29 -11.40 8.78 -15.60
C THR A 29 -10.72 7.45 -15.33
N ARG A 30 -9.40 7.50 -15.05
CA ARG A 30 -8.68 6.32 -14.61
C ARG A 30 -9.48 5.83 -13.41
N ALA A 31 -9.86 4.54 -13.45
CA ALA A 31 -10.39 3.88 -12.26
C ALA A 31 -9.48 4.26 -11.09
N PRO A 32 -10.01 4.47 -9.86
CA PRO A 32 -9.16 4.76 -8.71
C PRO A 32 -8.02 3.76 -8.73
N GLU A 33 -6.79 4.28 -8.79
CA GLU A 33 -5.57 3.48 -8.88
C GLU A 33 -5.72 2.33 -7.87
N GLU A 34 -5.72 1.08 -8.35
CA GLU A 34 -6.02 -0.07 -7.49
C GLU A 34 -4.89 -0.14 -6.45
N ARG A 35 -5.20 0.25 -5.22
CA ARG A 35 -4.26 0.28 -4.11
C ARG A 35 -4.26 -1.10 -3.48
N VAL A 36 -3.14 -1.81 -3.56
CA VAL A 36 -3.00 -3.12 -2.95
C VAL A 36 -2.35 -2.96 -1.57
N LEU A 37 -3.05 -3.38 -0.52
CA LEU A 37 -2.48 -3.39 0.83
C LEU A 37 -1.34 -4.41 0.88
N VAL A 38 -0.13 -3.96 1.17
CA VAL A 38 1.05 -4.84 1.25
C VAL A 38 1.56 -5.03 2.67
N ILE A 39 1.35 -4.05 3.57
CA ILE A 39 1.73 -4.18 4.98
C ILE A 39 0.63 -3.60 5.88
N ASN A 40 0.24 -4.36 6.91
CA ASN A 40 -0.52 -3.87 8.05
C ASN A 40 0.35 -3.95 9.29
N TYR A 41 0.73 -2.80 9.82
CA TYR A 41 1.58 -2.67 10.99
C TYR A 41 0.78 -2.08 12.15
N GLN A 42 0.88 -2.68 13.33
CA GLN A 42 0.29 -2.17 14.56
C GLN A 42 1.35 -2.08 15.65
N LYS A 43 1.37 -0.97 16.38
CA LYS A 43 2.20 -0.74 17.55
C LYS A 43 1.27 -0.40 18.72
N SER A 44 1.34 -1.17 19.79
CA SER A 44 0.54 -0.93 20.99
C SER A 44 1.32 -1.11 22.28
N GLY A 45 0.91 -0.43 23.35
CA GLY A 45 1.53 -0.51 24.67
C GLY A 45 2.27 0.76 25.08
N GLY A 46 3.33 0.60 25.87
CA GLY A 46 4.00 1.70 26.56
C GLY A 46 3.15 2.31 27.69
N PHE A 47 3.74 3.20 28.48
CA PHE A 47 3.13 3.78 29.69
C PHE A 47 1.94 4.68 29.35
N ALA A 48 1.95 5.28 28.15
CA ALA A 48 0.87 6.11 27.64
C ALA A 48 -0.29 5.30 27.05
N GLY A 49 -0.18 3.97 26.97
CA GLY A 49 -1.21 3.11 26.41
C GLY A 49 -1.48 3.38 24.93
N VAL A 50 -0.43 3.61 24.14
CA VAL A 50 -0.53 3.83 22.69
C VAL A 50 -1.17 2.60 22.04
N ASP A 51 -2.02 2.81 21.04
CA ASP A 51 -2.44 1.78 20.10
C ASP A 51 -2.64 2.45 18.75
N GLU A 52 -1.84 2.06 17.77
CA GLU A 52 -1.83 2.68 16.46
C GLU A 52 -1.64 1.64 15.37
N ARG A 53 -2.30 1.87 14.24
CA ARG A 53 -2.21 1.02 13.06
C ARG A 53 -1.85 1.84 11.83
N TRP A 54 -1.02 1.28 10.97
CA TRP A 54 -0.67 1.81 9.66
C TRP A 54 -0.89 0.74 8.59
N LEU A 55 -1.58 1.14 7.54
CA LEU A 55 -1.82 0.40 6.32
C LEU A 55 -0.92 0.99 5.24
N ILE A 56 -0.02 0.18 4.70
CA ILE A 56 0.93 0.57 3.66
C ILE A 56 0.52 -0.10 2.37
N TYR A 57 0.31 0.70 1.33
CA TYR A 57 -0.10 0.26 0.01
C TYR A 57 1.09 0.24 -0.95
N ASP A 58 1.03 -0.65 -1.94
CA ASP A 58 2.05 -0.84 -2.98
C ASP A 58 2.44 0.45 -3.73
N ASN A 59 1.46 1.35 -3.94
CA ASN A 59 1.67 2.63 -4.61
C ASN A 59 2.37 3.70 -3.75
N GLY A 60 2.72 3.40 -2.50
CA GLY A 60 3.39 4.33 -1.60
C GLY A 60 2.46 5.09 -0.66
N LEU A 61 1.13 4.95 -0.80
CA LEU A 61 0.19 5.52 0.16
C LEU A 61 0.32 4.81 1.51
N ILE A 62 0.26 5.60 2.59
CA ILE A 62 0.14 5.11 3.95
C ILE A 62 -1.08 5.75 4.59
N GLU A 63 -1.95 4.93 5.17
CA GLU A 63 -3.09 5.36 5.99
C GLU A 63 -2.84 4.87 7.41
N GLY A 64 -2.82 5.77 8.39
CA GLY A 64 -2.70 5.36 9.78
C GLY A 64 -3.75 5.97 10.69
N ARG A 65 -3.93 5.31 11.83
CA ARG A 65 -5.02 5.55 12.76
C ARG A 65 -4.58 5.27 14.19
N ASP A 66 -4.92 6.19 15.07
CA ASP A 66 -4.91 6.01 16.51
C ASP A 66 -6.14 5.15 16.89
N LEU A 67 -5.91 4.08 17.61
CA LEU A 67 -6.92 3.13 18.07
C LEU A 67 -7.19 3.25 19.57
N THR A 68 -6.45 4.09 20.31
CA THR A 68 -6.61 4.27 21.77
C THR A 68 -8.03 4.71 22.17
N THR A 69 -8.73 5.42 21.27
CA THR A 69 -10.10 5.92 21.47
C THR A 69 -11.12 5.26 20.53
N GLY A 70 -10.76 4.13 19.91
CA GLY A 70 -11.57 3.42 18.92
C GLY A 70 -11.77 4.25 17.64
N ASP A 71 -12.99 4.27 17.10
CA ASP A 71 -13.31 4.92 15.82
C ASP A 71 -13.11 6.45 15.81
N ARG A 72 -13.02 7.06 17.00
CA ARG A 72 -12.78 8.51 17.18
C ARG A 72 -11.30 8.88 17.18
N GLY A 73 -10.41 7.91 17.08
CA GLY A 73 -8.98 8.18 17.04
C GLY A 73 -8.58 8.95 15.80
N ARG A 74 -7.54 9.76 15.97
CA ARG A 74 -6.97 10.58 14.91
C ARG A 74 -6.53 9.68 13.74
N ALA A 75 -6.73 10.16 12.52
CA ALA A 75 -6.23 9.50 11.31
C ALA A 75 -5.21 10.40 10.62
N TRP A 76 -4.27 9.78 9.93
CA TRP A 76 -3.23 10.44 9.16
C TRP A 76 -3.03 9.72 7.83
N THR A 77 -2.62 10.47 6.82
CA THR A 77 -2.25 9.92 5.52
C THR A 77 -0.91 10.50 5.11
N GLY A 78 -0.11 9.69 4.42
CA GLY A 78 1.17 10.08 3.88
C GLY A 78 1.45 9.34 2.58
N ASN A 79 2.45 9.81 1.85
CA ASN A 79 2.92 9.11 0.65
C ASN A 79 4.45 9.09 0.66
N ILE A 80 5.02 7.89 0.59
CA ILE A 80 6.48 7.66 0.56
C ILE A 80 6.98 7.25 -0.83
N GLY A 81 6.07 7.13 -1.81
CA GLY A 81 6.34 6.64 -3.15
C GLY A 81 6.46 5.12 -3.23
N ALA A 82 6.04 4.55 -4.36
CA ALA A 82 6.09 3.11 -4.61
C ALA A 82 7.50 2.52 -4.49
N GLN A 83 8.53 3.29 -4.83
CA GLN A 83 9.92 2.83 -4.73
C GLN A 83 10.33 2.56 -3.28
N ALA A 84 9.95 3.43 -2.34
CA ALA A 84 10.26 3.23 -0.92
C ALA A 84 9.54 2.00 -0.36
N VAL A 85 8.31 1.74 -0.80
CA VAL A 85 7.57 0.51 -0.44
C VAL A 85 8.26 -0.73 -1.02
N ALA A 86 8.67 -0.68 -2.28
CA ALA A 86 9.41 -1.79 -2.90
C ALA A 86 10.72 -2.09 -2.17
N ASP A 87 11.45 -1.06 -1.72
CA ASP A 87 12.70 -1.23 -0.98
C ASP A 87 12.46 -1.76 0.45
N LEU A 88 11.38 -1.35 1.11
CA LEU A 88 10.94 -1.94 2.37
C LEU A 88 10.57 -3.44 2.20
N LEU A 89 9.86 -3.80 1.14
CA LEU A 89 9.52 -5.21 0.86
C LEU A 89 10.76 -6.06 0.58
N LYS A 90 11.75 -5.52 -0.15
CA LYS A 90 13.05 -6.20 -0.35
C LYS A 90 13.80 -6.39 0.97
N LEU A 91 13.76 -5.42 1.88
CA LEU A 91 14.34 -5.57 3.23
C LEU A 91 13.64 -6.71 3.97
N ILE A 92 12.31 -6.73 3.99
CA ILE A 92 11.51 -7.77 4.64
C ILE A 92 11.86 -9.17 4.11
N GLU A 93 11.96 -9.31 2.80
CA GLU A 93 12.36 -10.57 2.16
C GLU A 93 13.80 -10.96 2.51
N LYS A 94 14.74 -10.01 2.41
CA LYS A 94 16.17 -10.21 2.72
C LYS A 94 16.38 -10.66 4.16
N GLU A 95 15.63 -10.11 5.12
CA GLU A 95 15.72 -10.48 6.53
C GLU A 95 15.03 -11.83 6.84
N GLY A 96 14.38 -12.45 5.85
CA GLY A 96 13.77 -13.77 6.00
C GLY A 96 12.44 -13.76 6.77
N PHE A 97 11.71 -12.64 6.75
CA PHE A 97 10.48 -12.44 7.54
C PHE A 97 9.48 -13.60 7.42
N PHE A 98 9.35 -14.17 6.22
CA PHE A 98 8.40 -15.25 5.95
C PHE A 98 8.77 -16.60 6.60
N SER A 99 9.96 -16.71 7.19
CA SER A 99 10.43 -17.88 7.94
C SER A 99 10.49 -17.66 9.45
N PHE A 100 10.15 -16.46 9.94
CA PHE A 100 10.10 -16.20 11.37
C PHE A 100 8.95 -16.94 12.04
N GLU A 101 9.08 -17.15 13.35
CA GLU A 101 7.98 -17.62 14.17
C GLU A 101 6.88 -16.56 14.25
N GLU A 102 5.65 -17.01 14.47
CA GLU A 102 4.50 -16.10 14.55
C GLU A 102 4.59 -15.12 15.72
N ARG A 103 5.29 -15.49 16.82
CA ARG A 103 5.33 -14.72 18.07
C ARG A 103 6.67 -14.81 18.78
N TYR A 104 7.16 -13.66 19.24
CA TYR A 104 8.34 -13.54 20.10
C TYR A 104 8.01 -12.69 21.33
N PHE A 105 7.99 -13.30 22.51
CA PHE A 105 7.73 -12.60 23.77
C PHE A 105 8.81 -12.85 24.82
N PRO A 106 9.11 -11.84 25.65
CA PRO A 106 9.99 -12.00 26.81
C PRO A 106 9.37 -12.97 27.83
N GLN A 107 10.20 -13.55 28.70
CA GLN A 107 9.68 -14.32 29.84
C GLN A 107 8.86 -13.46 30.81
N ASN A 108 9.24 -12.19 30.97
CA ASN A 108 8.47 -11.23 31.75
C ASN A 108 7.66 -10.31 30.82
N LEU A 109 6.34 -10.49 30.81
CA LEU A 109 5.41 -9.71 30.00
C LEU A 109 5.03 -8.35 30.61
N CYS A 110 5.46 -8.10 31.85
CA CYS A 110 5.25 -6.82 32.53
C CYS A 110 6.35 -5.82 32.14
N CYS A 111 6.26 -4.52 32.44
CA CYS A 111 5.19 -3.56 32.14
C CYS A 111 5.85 -2.54 31.17
N ASP A 112 5.08 -1.62 30.59
CA ASP A 112 5.64 -0.52 29.75
C ASP A 112 6.47 -1.01 28.56
N ARG A 113 5.96 -2.03 27.87
CA ARG A 113 6.56 -2.56 26.63
C ARG A 113 5.67 -2.22 25.46
N PHE A 114 6.26 -1.99 24.31
CA PHE A 114 5.52 -2.03 23.06
C PHE A 114 5.40 -3.47 22.55
N THR A 115 4.25 -3.76 21.98
CA THR A 115 3.99 -4.91 21.13
C THR A 115 3.83 -4.42 19.70
N TYR A 116 4.50 -5.08 18.80
CA TYR A 116 4.48 -4.83 17.37
C TYR A 116 3.83 -6.02 16.69
N ARG A 117 2.88 -5.76 15.80
CA ARG A 117 2.30 -6.77 14.93
C ARG A 117 2.47 -6.32 13.48
N ILE A 118 3.18 -7.13 12.71
CA ILE A 118 3.41 -6.89 11.28
C ILE A 118 2.68 -7.97 10.52
N VAL A 119 1.86 -7.59 9.55
CA VAL A 119 1.33 -8.49 8.53
C VAL A 119 1.84 -8.03 7.19
N VAL A 120 2.54 -8.91 6.48
CA VAL A 120 3.00 -8.67 5.11
C VAL A 120 2.17 -9.52 4.16
N PHE A 121 1.59 -8.89 3.14
CA PHE A 121 0.75 -9.54 2.15
C PHE A 121 1.54 -9.82 0.87
N GLY A 122 1.46 -11.05 0.37
CA GLY A 122 2.05 -11.49 -0.90
C GLY A 122 1.21 -12.62 -1.52
N GLU A 123 1.03 -12.61 -2.83
CA GLU A 123 0.29 -13.64 -3.59
C GLU A 123 -1.11 -13.98 -3.00
N GLY A 124 -1.79 -13.00 -2.41
CA GLY A 124 -3.11 -13.17 -1.80
C GLY A 124 -3.12 -13.82 -0.41
N LYS A 125 -1.96 -14.03 0.22
CA LYS A 125 -1.81 -14.51 1.61
C LYS A 125 -1.11 -13.46 2.47
N GLY A 126 -1.40 -13.46 3.76
CA GLY A 126 -0.72 -12.61 4.75
C GLY A 126 0.09 -13.44 5.73
N THR A 127 1.37 -13.13 5.89
CA THR A 127 2.21 -13.67 6.98
C THR A 127 2.26 -12.68 8.11
N ALA A 128 1.97 -13.13 9.33
CA ALA A 128 1.89 -12.29 10.51
C ALA A 128 2.95 -12.67 11.55
N VAL A 129 3.69 -11.67 12.04
CA VAL A 129 4.65 -11.82 13.15
C VAL A 129 4.30 -10.79 14.22
N THR A 130 4.29 -11.24 15.47
CA THR A 130 4.08 -10.38 16.65
C THR A 130 5.30 -10.44 17.56
N VAL A 131 5.83 -9.31 17.97
CA VAL A 131 6.97 -9.24 18.89
C VAL A 131 6.77 -8.16 19.94
N MET A 132 7.24 -8.42 21.15
CA MET A 132 7.22 -7.45 22.25
C MET A 132 8.63 -7.01 22.59
N ASP A 133 8.79 -5.76 23.03
CA ASP A 133 10.06 -5.24 23.54
C ASP A 133 10.70 -6.20 24.56
N GLY A 134 12.01 -6.37 24.43
CA GLY A 134 12.79 -7.26 25.30
C GLY A 134 12.59 -8.75 25.06
N ALA A 135 11.87 -9.15 24.01
CA ALA A 135 11.88 -10.52 23.51
C ALA A 135 13.25 -10.88 22.90
N ASP A 136 13.62 -12.15 23.01
CA ASP A 136 14.72 -12.72 22.23
C ASP A 136 14.18 -13.06 20.83
N ALA A 137 14.36 -12.14 19.88
CA ALA A 137 13.85 -12.24 18.52
C ALA A 137 14.98 -11.96 17.51
N PRO A 138 14.89 -12.50 16.28
CA PRO A 138 15.92 -12.30 15.26
C PRO A 138 16.23 -10.81 15.01
N GLU A 139 17.51 -10.44 14.88
CA GLU A 139 17.93 -9.06 14.61
C GLU A 139 17.27 -8.47 13.36
N GLY A 140 16.98 -9.31 12.36
CA GLY A 140 16.28 -8.90 11.14
C GLY A 140 14.87 -8.39 11.42
N LEU A 141 14.15 -8.96 12.39
CA LEU A 141 12.82 -8.48 12.80
C LEU A 141 12.90 -7.08 13.39
N TRP A 142 13.89 -6.82 14.24
CA TRP A 142 14.12 -5.50 14.81
C TRP A 142 14.53 -4.45 13.77
N ARG A 143 15.31 -4.85 12.75
CA ARG A 143 15.62 -3.98 11.60
C ARG A 143 14.39 -3.62 10.78
N ILE A 144 13.50 -4.58 10.49
CA ILE A 144 12.22 -4.30 9.81
C ILE A 144 11.38 -3.30 10.62
N ILE A 145 11.23 -3.52 11.93
CA ILE A 145 10.48 -2.62 12.82
C ILE A 145 11.08 -1.22 12.84
N GLY A 146 12.41 -1.12 12.91
CA GLY A 146 13.14 0.15 12.87
C GLY A 146 12.88 0.94 11.57
N GLU A 147 12.90 0.25 10.43
CA GLU A 147 12.63 0.87 9.13
C GLU A 147 11.18 1.37 9.02
N ILE A 148 10.21 0.53 9.40
CA ILE A 148 8.79 0.93 9.43
C ILE A 148 8.59 2.12 10.35
N ASN A 149 9.19 2.12 11.55
CA ASN A 149 9.11 3.22 12.50
C ASN A 149 9.71 4.53 11.94
N THR A 150 10.81 4.42 11.19
CA THR A 150 11.44 5.57 10.51
C THR A 150 10.48 6.16 9.48
N ILE A 151 9.92 5.31 8.61
CA ILE A 151 8.94 5.70 7.59
C ILE A 151 7.72 6.41 8.21
N ILE A 152 7.09 5.82 9.23
CA ILE A 152 5.86 6.38 9.81
C ILE A 152 6.12 7.65 10.62
N SER A 153 7.31 7.82 11.20
CA SER A 153 7.66 9.06 11.91
C SER A 153 7.74 10.27 10.96
N ASN A 154 8.21 10.05 9.73
CA ASN A 154 8.34 11.09 8.70
C ASN A 154 7.00 11.52 8.08
N ILE A 155 5.95 10.71 8.21
CA ILE A 155 4.60 11.04 7.73
C ILE A 155 3.92 12.07 8.64
N GLY A 156 4.49 12.35 9.81
CA GLY A 156 3.93 13.31 10.76
C GLY A 156 2.96 12.61 11.71
N ARG A 157 3.54 11.86 12.65
CA ARG A 157 2.94 11.77 13.98
C ARG A 157 3.28 13.09 14.67
N PRO A 158 2.31 13.96 15.01
CA PRO A 158 2.62 15.19 15.72
C PRO A 158 3.28 14.92 17.08
#